data_AF-A0A169E2Q0-F1
#
_entry.id   AF-A0A169E2Q0-F1
#
_cell.length_a   1.000
_cell.length_b   1.000
_cell.length_c   1.000
_cell.angle_alpha   90.00
_cell.angle_beta   90.00
_cell.angle_gamma   90.00
#
_symmetry.space_group_name_H-M   'P 1'
#
loop_
_entity.id
_entity.type
_entity.pdbx_description
1 polymer ?
#
loop_
_entity_poly.entity_id
_entity_poly.type
_entity_poly.pdbx_seq_one_letter_code
_entity_poly.pdbx_strand_id
1 'polypeptide(L)'
;MFKYAKSMSLLGGIDMYSLGKRYGKEVSPKGRKVYFLNRNGYAMELEQARKLFKEGQVLTVKEIYVGRSSSEVEFVEYPLKKFNTVMFADCTEEGEACQNESIQSVL
;
A
#
# COMPACT_ATOMS: atom_id res chain seq x y z
N MET A 1 -5.96 -21.78 -0.13
CA MET A 1 -5.37 -21.49 -1.45
C MET A 1 -4.97 -20.01 -1.43
N PHE A 2 -3.70 -19.69 -1.22
CA PHE A 2 -3.26 -18.29 -1.18
C PHE A 2 -3.20 -17.77 -2.62
N LYS A 3 -4.25 -17.05 -3.05
CA LYS A 3 -4.26 -16.28 -4.31
C LYS A 3 -2.99 -15.42 -4.31
N TYR A 4 -2.24 -15.46 -5.42
CA TYR A 4 -0.97 -14.74 -5.58
C TYR A 4 -1.17 -13.26 -5.31
N ALA A 5 -0.84 -12.81 -4.09
CA ALA A 5 -0.83 -11.40 -3.75
C ALA A 5 0.26 -10.73 -4.59
N LYS A 6 -0.12 -10.02 -5.65
CA LYS A 6 0.80 -9.25 -6.46
C LYS A 6 1.38 -8.14 -5.60
N SER A 7 2.70 -8.10 -5.46
CA SER A 7 3.38 -7.03 -4.74
C SER A 7 2.91 -5.68 -5.26
N MET A 8 2.80 -4.71 -4.36
CA MET A 8 2.36 -3.37 -4.70
C MET A 8 3.27 -2.76 -5.79
N SER A 9 2.68 -2.32 -6.91
CA SER A 9 3.40 -1.62 -7.97
C SER A 9 3.91 -0.26 -7.50
N LEU A 10 5.10 0.16 -7.95
CA LEU A 10 5.69 1.47 -7.64
C LEU A 10 5.46 2.52 -8.73
N LEU A 11 4.83 2.13 -9.84
CA LEU A 11 4.62 3.00 -10.99
C LEU A 11 3.85 4.26 -10.58
N GLY A 12 4.31 5.40 -11.06
CA GLY A 12 3.73 6.69 -10.73
C GLY A 12 4.24 7.30 -9.42
N GLY A 13 4.95 6.55 -8.57
CA GLY A 13 5.51 7.12 -7.34
C GLY A 13 6.49 8.26 -7.63
N ILE A 14 6.73 9.13 -6.65
CA ILE A 14 7.76 10.16 -6.74
C ILE A 14 9.12 9.48 -6.60
N ASP A 15 9.94 9.58 -7.64
CA ASP A 15 11.35 9.23 -7.59
C ASP A 15 12.10 10.31 -6.79
N MET A 16 12.50 9.94 -5.58
CA MET A 16 13.18 10.85 -4.65
C MET A 16 14.62 11.18 -5.06
N TYR A 17 15.19 10.43 -6.01
CA TYR A 17 16.56 10.64 -6.49
C TYR A 17 16.59 11.44 -7.80
N SER A 18 15.56 11.32 -8.63
CA SER A 18 15.46 11.98 -9.94
C SER A 18 14.82 13.37 -9.90
N LEU A 19 15.12 14.19 -8.88
CA LEU A 19 14.57 15.55 -8.71
C LEU A 19 13.02 15.60 -8.70
N GLY A 20 12.36 14.56 -8.19
CA GLY A 20 10.89 14.55 -8.03
C GLY A 20 10.10 14.15 -9.27
N LYS A 21 10.75 13.58 -10.30
CA LYS A 21 10.06 12.93 -11.43
C LYS A 21 9.23 11.73 -10.96
N ARG A 22 8.32 11.27 -11.81
CA ARG A 22 7.49 10.09 -11.54
C ARG A 22 8.23 8.81 -11.97
N TYR A 23 8.20 7.78 -11.15
CA TYR A 23 8.89 6.51 -11.37
C TYR A 23 8.14 5.65 -12.39
N GLY A 24 8.75 5.39 -13.55
CA GLY A 24 8.28 4.47 -14.59
C GLY A 24 7.01 4.86 -15.34
N LYS A 25 6.17 5.75 -14.81
CA LYS A 25 4.94 6.26 -15.44
C LYS A 25 4.61 7.65 -14.89
N GLU A 26 4.18 8.58 -15.73
CA GLU A 26 3.85 9.97 -15.32
C GLU A 26 2.57 10.08 -14.48
N VAL A 27 1.71 9.06 -14.49
CA VAL A 27 0.42 9.09 -13.80
C VAL A 27 0.61 8.84 -12.30
N SER A 28 0.09 9.74 -11.46
CA SER A 28 0.11 9.60 -10.00
C SER A 28 -0.60 8.32 -9.51
N PRO A 29 -0.11 7.65 -8.46
CA PRO A 29 -0.72 6.45 -7.88
C PRO A 29 -1.86 6.79 -6.91
N LYS A 30 -2.15 8.09 -6.70
CA LYS A 30 -3.17 8.57 -5.77
C LYS A 30 -4.53 7.94 -6.08
N GLY A 31 -5.20 7.47 -5.04
CA GLY A 31 -6.51 6.81 -5.13
C GLY A 31 -6.45 5.31 -5.39
N ARG A 32 -5.28 4.75 -5.76
CA ARG A 32 -5.12 3.30 -5.89
C ARG A 32 -5.38 2.61 -4.54
N LYS A 33 -6.04 1.46 -4.60
CA LYS A 33 -6.34 0.62 -3.43
C LYS A 33 -5.28 -0.46 -3.30
N VAL A 34 -4.85 -0.70 -2.07
CA VAL A 34 -3.93 -1.78 -1.69
C VAL A 34 -4.40 -2.39 -0.37
N TYR A 35 -3.98 -3.61 -0.06
CA TYR A 35 -4.28 -4.23 1.23
C TYR A 35 -3.01 -4.54 2.02
N PHE A 36 -3.11 -4.44 3.34
CA PHE A 36 -2.01 -4.75 4.25
C PHE A 36 -1.82 -6.26 4.38
N LEU A 37 -0.61 -6.75 4.08
CA LEU A 37 -0.28 -8.18 4.09
C LEU A 37 0.13 -8.71 5.47
N ASN A 38 0.43 -7.83 6.42
CA ASN A 38 0.89 -8.20 7.76
C ASN A 38 2.15 -9.10 7.79
N ARG A 39 2.96 -9.02 6.73
CA ARG A 39 4.22 -9.75 6.53
C ARG A 39 5.19 -8.89 5.72
N ASN A 40 6.44 -9.35 5.61
CA ASN A 40 7.56 -8.62 5.03
C ASN A 40 7.94 -7.37 5.84
N GLY A 41 8.99 -6.65 5.40
CA GLY A 41 9.53 -5.51 6.12
C GLY A 41 10.37 -5.89 7.34
N TYR A 42 11.00 -4.91 7.98
CA TYR A 42 11.70 -5.14 9.24
C TYR A 42 10.70 -5.35 10.37
N ALA A 43 11.06 -6.19 11.34
CA ALA A 43 10.17 -6.54 12.47
C ALA A 43 9.60 -5.30 13.19
N MET A 44 10.43 -4.27 13.38
CA MET A 44 10.03 -3.00 14.01
C MET A 44 9.02 -2.21 13.17
N GLU A 45 9.22 -2.13 11.85
CA GLU A 45 8.28 -1.46 10.93
C GLU A 45 6.93 -2.18 10.92
N LEU A 46 6.98 -3.51 10.90
CA LEU A 46 5.78 -4.36 10.89
C LEU A 46 5.00 -4.22 12.19
N GLU A 47 5.67 -4.16 13.33
CA GLU A 47 5.03 -3.90 14.63
C GLU A 47 4.35 -2.53 14.67
N GLN A 48 4.97 -1.49 14.10
CA GLN A 48 4.36 -0.17 13.99
C GLN A 48 3.14 -0.18 13.07
N ALA A 49 3.21 -0.86 11.93
CA ALA A 49 2.09 -1.00 11.01
C ALA A 49 0.91 -1.75 11.66
N ARG A 50 1.16 -2.81 12.44
CA ARG A 50 0.14 -3.59 13.17
C ARG A 50 -0.63 -2.78 14.21
N LYS A 51 -0.06 -1.69 14.73
CA LYS A 51 -0.76 -0.78 15.66
C LYS A 51 -1.84 0.03 14.96
N LEU A 52 -1.79 0.13 13.63
CA LEU A 52 -2.66 0.99 12.83
C LEU A 52 -3.55 0.18 11.88
N PHE A 53 -3.07 -0.96 11.39
CA PHE A 53 -3.73 -1.75 10.36
C PHE A 53 -4.02 -3.18 10.81
N LYS A 54 -5.14 -3.72 10.32
CA LYS A 54 -5.43 -5.16 10.37
C LYS A 54 -4.99 -5.84 9.08
N GLU A 55 -4.56 -7.09 9.15
CA GLU A 55 -4.28 -7.88 7.95
C GLU A 55 -5.50 -7.92 7.02
N GLY A 56 -5.28 -7.72 5.72
CA GLY A 56 -6.34 -7.63 4.71
C GLY A 56 -7.07 -6.28 4.69
N GLN A 57 -6.76 -5.34 5.59
CA GLN A 57 -7.36 -4.00 5.54
C GLN A 57 -6.98 -3.29 4.24
N VAL A 58 -8.00 -2.79 3.53
CA VAL A 58 -7.83 -2.00 2.31
C VAL A 58 -7.54 -0.55 2.69
N LEU A 59 -6.54 0.04 2.05
CA LEU A 59 -6.06 1.41 2.26
C LEU A 59 -5.98 2.14 0.93
N THR A 60 -6.11 3.46 0.98
CA THR A 60 -6.08 4.33 -0.19
C THR A 60 -4.74 5.01 -0.30
N VAL A 61 -3.99 4.73 -1.36
CA VAL A 61 -2.70 5.37 -1.63
C VAL A 61 -2.91 6.87 -1.79
N LYS A 62 -2.19 7.66 -0.99
CA LYS A 62 -2.06 9.10 -1.18
C LYS A 62 -0.90 9.42 -2.10
N GLU A 63 0.27 8.85 -1.82
CA GLU A 63 1.49 8.99 -2.62
C GLU A 63 2.46 7.85 -2.33
N ILE A 64 3.36 7.57 -3.28
CA ILE A 64 4.46 6.61 -3.12
C ILE A 64 5.78 7.35 -3.29
N TYR A 65 6.75 7.02 -2.46
CA TYR A 65 8.08 7.57 -2.47
C TYR A 65 9.06 6.46 -2.82
N VAL A 66 9.66 6.54 -3.99
CA VAL A 66 10.61 5.54 -4.50
C VAL A 66 12.01 6.04 -4.22
N GLY A 67 12.68 5.37 -3.28
CA GLY A 67 14.10 5.55 -3.00
C GLY A 67 14.98 4.56 -3.77
N ARG A 68 16.29 4.64 -3.55
CA ARG A 68 17.28 3.80 -4.25
C ARG A 68 17.23 2.33 -3.83
N SER A 69 17.00 2.07 -2.54
CA SER A 69 17.06 0.74 -1.92
C SER A 69 15.80 0.37 -1.14
N SER A 70 14.85 1.30 -1.03
CA SER A 70 13.58 1.11 -0.34
C SER A 70 12.51 2.00 -0.97
N SER A 71 11.25 1.68 -0.72
CA SER A 71 10.12 2.50 -1.15
C SER A 71 9.07 2.53 -0.06
N GLU A 72 8.40 3.68 0.05
CA GLU A 72 7.41 3.93 1.07
C GLU A 72 6.09 4.40 0.45
N VAL A 73 4.98 4.08 1.11
CA VAL A 73 3.65 4.56 0.76
C VAL A 73 3.07 5.39 1.90
N GLU A 74 2.46 6.52 1.54
CA GLU A 74 1.58 7.28 2.42
C GLU A 74 0.12 6.99 2.06
N PHE A 75 -0.74 6.89 3.07
CA PHE A 75 -2.16 6.61 2.91
C PHE A 75 -3.01 7.84 3.23
N VAL A 76 -4.18 7.96 2.58
CA VAL A 76 -5.13 9.04 2.83
C VAL A 76 -5.67 8.95 4.26
N GLU A 77 -5.89 7.74 4.74
CA GLU A 77 -6.44 7.43 6.06
C GLU A 77 -5.46 7.77 7.21
N TYR A 78 -4.16 7.84 6.91
CA TYR A 78 -3.10 8.08 7.90
C TYR A 78 -2.08 9.09 7.35
N PRO A 79 -2.45 10.39 7.27
CA PRO A 79 -1.58 11.40 6.70
C PRO A 79 -0.29 11.55 7.51
N LEU A 80 0.79 11.94 6.82
CA LEU A 80 2.14 12.14 7.37
C LEU A 80 2.83 10.87 7.88
N LYS A 81 2.19 9.70 7.78
CA LYS A 81 2.80 8.40 8.10
C LYS A 81 3.14 7.67 6.80
N LYS A 82 4.32 7.07 6.79
CA LYS A 82 4.84 6.33 5.65
C LYS A 82 5.18 4.91 6.07
N PHE A 83 4.96 3.96 5.17
CA PHE A 83 5.15 2.55 5.45
C PHE A 83 5.85 1.89 4.27
N ASN A 84 6.70 0.91 4.54
CA ASN A 84 7.41 0.18 3.50
C ASN A 84 6.42 -0.54 2.57
N THR A 85 6.54 -0.31 1.25
CA THR A 85 5.59 -0.82 0.25
C THR A 85 5.53 -2.34 0.19
N VAL A 86 6.59 -3.04 0.61
CA VAL A 86 6.66 -4.52 0.61
C VAL A 86 5.64 -5.18 1.54
N MET A 87 5.09 -4.42 2.49
CA MET A 87 4.05 -4.89 3.41
C MET A 87 2.65 -4.82 2.80
N PHE A 88 2.51 -4.38 1.56
CA PHE A 88 1.24 -4.17 0.88
C PHE A 88 1.21 -4.86 -0.49
N ALA A 89 0.00 -5.11 -0.98
CA ALA A 89 -0.25 -5.72 -2.28
C ALA A 89 -1.35 -4.96 -3.01
N ASP A 90 -1.27 -4.97 -4.35
CA ASP A 90 -2.27 -4.32 -5.19
C ASP A 90 -3.62 -5.05 -5.12
N CYS A 91 -4.68 -4.25 -5.03
CA CYS A 91 -6.05 -4.71 -5.05
C CYS A 91 -6.47 -4.88 -6.53
N THR A 92 -6.24 -6.06 -7.12
CA THR A 92 -6.64 -6.36 -8.52
C THR A 92 -7.96 -7.14 -8.57
N GLU A 93 -8.87 -6.75 -9.44
CA GLU A 93 -10.21 -7.35 -9.57
C GLU A 93 -10.18 -8.83 -9.98
N GLU A 94 -9.13 -9.32 -10.65
CA GLU A 94 -9.05 -10.71 -11.15
C GLU A 94 -8.85 -11.80 -10.06
N GLY A 95 -8.98 -11.45 -8.78
CA GLY A 95 -8.85 -12.42 -7.71
C GLY A 95 -9.15 -11.86 -6.33
N GLU A 96 -10.39 -11.40 -6.12
CA GLU A 96 -11.01 -10.97 -4.85
C GLU A 96 -10.06 -10.76 -3.65
N ALA A 97 -9.79 -9.49 -3.34
CA ALA A 97 -9.49 -9.02 -1.98
C ALA A 97 -9.73 -7.50 -1.85
N CYS A 98 -10.88 -7.00 -2.32
CA CYS A 98 -11.32 -5.62 -2.06
C CYS A 98 -12.77 -5.57 -1.56
N GLN A 99 -13.23 -6.60 -0.85
CA GLN A 99 -14.50 -6.57 -0.12
C GLN A 99 -14.21 -6.53 1.37
N ASN A 100 -14.15 -5.32 1.90
CA ASN A 100 -14.48 -5.09 3.30
C ASN A 100 -15.29 -3.79 3.37
N GLU A 101 -16.38 -3.75 2.60
CA GLU A 101 -17.51 -2.90 2.98
C GLU A 101 -18.11 -3.54 4.21
N SER A 102 -17.94 -2.86 5.33
CA SER A 102 -18.60 -3.18 6.58
C SER A 102 -20.11 -3.13 6.34
N ILE A 103 -20.75 -4.25 6.08
CA ILE A 103 -22.20 -4.34 6.25
C ILE A 103 -22.41 -4.44 7.76
N GLN A 104 -22.73 -3.30 8.36
CA GLN A 104 -23.29 -3.23 9.70
C GLN A 104 -24.44 -4.24 9.79
N SER A 105 -24.37 -5.10 10.81
CA SER A 105 -25.49 -5.87 11.29
C SER A 105 -26.71 -4.97 11.44
N VAL A 106 -27.75 -5.22 10.65
CA VAL A 106 -29.08 -4.73 10.94
C VAL A 106 -29.98 -5.96 11.01
N LEU A 107 -30.21 -6.35 12.27
CA LEU A 107 -31.33 -7.09 12.86
C LEU A 107 -31.93 -8.26 12.06
#